data_AF-A0A348N3N7-F1
#
_entry.id   AF-A0A348N3N7-F1
#
_cell.length_a   1.000
_cell.length_b   1.000
_cell.length_c   1.000
_cell.angle_alpha   90.00
_cell.angle_beta   90.00
_cell.angle_gamma   90.00
#
_symmetry.space_group_name_H-M   'P 1'
#
loop_
_entity.id
_entity.type
_entity.pdbx_description
1 polymer ?
#
loop_
_entity_poly.entity_id
_entity_poly.type
_entity_poly.pdbx_seq_one_letter_code
_entity_poly.pdbx_strand_id
1 'polypeptide(L)'
;MSNERNYKSNVFVMLLEEKRRALELYNAVNDSDYGDPEQVVINTIEGGFELSIQNDASFIFDNTLSIYEHQSTYCPNMPLRSLIYFTTLVKKIYKDKDIFSRRLVKIPRPKFVVFYNGVESQPDYQEMRLSDCFIKNDKDNEKDMLELICRVYNINEGHSSALLNKCKWLSDYMVFVDKVREYHKNHNDEELHQDIEKAIDYCIKNNILREFLKERRTEVLDVTAVDYTYERRMILNYNEGREDEHKAMLLEKISKKLSKGKSIAQIADELEESEDTVRGLIKEIKG
;
A
#
# COMPACT_ATOMS: atom_id res chain seq x y z
N MET A 1 15.46 31.97 0.54
CA MET A 1 14.69 31.06 -0.34
C MET A 1 14.49 29.79 0.45
N SER A 2 13.29 29.64 1.02
CA SER A 2 12.90 28.49 1.83
C SER A 2 13.01 27.22 1.01
N ASN A 3 13.86 26.30 1.46
CA ASN A 3 13.89 24.93 0.97
C ASN A 3 12.57 24.29 1.40
N GLU A 4 11.54 24.37 0.57
CA GLU A 4 10.37 23.49 0.68
C GLU A 4 10.85 22.07 0.42
N ARG A 5 11.29 21.37 1.47
CA ARG A 5 11.41 19.91 1.43
C ARG A 5 10.01 19.41 1.12
N ASN A 6 9.84 18.86 -0.07
CA ASN A 6 8.63 18.16 -0.47
C ASN A 6 8.38 17.03 0.54
N TYR A 7 7.41 17.20 1.45
CA TYR A 7 6.90 16.17 2.37
C TYR A 7 6.19 15.05 1.57
N LYS A 8 6.96 14.31 0.76
CA LYS A 8 6.44 13.37 -0.26
C LYS A 8 6.80 11.91 0.02
N SER A 9 7.24 11.58 1.24
CA SER A 9 7.69 10.23 1.59
C SER A 9 7.14 9.83 2.95
N ASN A 10 6.66 8.60 3.06
CA ASN A 10 6.24 8.03 4.34
C ASN A 10 7.45 7.63 5.21
N VAL A 11 7.21 7.32 6.50
CA VAL A 11 8.28 6.95 7.45
C VAL A 11 9.04 5.68 7.01
N PHE A 12 8.38 4.72 6.35
CA PHE A 12 9.05 3.51 5.85
C PHE A 12 10.08 3.85 4.76
N VAL A 13 9.74 4.74 3.83
CA VAL A 13 10.64 5.22 2.78
C VAL A 13 11.77 6.05 3.37
N MET A 14 11.47 6.92 4.35
CA MET A 14 12.49 7.69 5.09
C MET A 14 13.53 6.78 5.77
N LEU A 15 13.12 5.63 6.29
CA LEU A 15 14.04 4.65 6.87
C LEU A 15 14.95 4.03 5.79
N LEU A 16 14.45 3.82 4.57
CA LEU A 16 15.19 3.23 3.45
C LEU A 16 16.14 4.19 2.73
N GLU A 17 16.15 5.47 3.08
CA GLU A 17 17.16 6.44 2.62
C GLU A 17 18.58 6.08 3.11
N GLU A 18 18.68 5.38 4.24
CA GLU A 18 19.94 4.84 4.76
C GLU A 18 20.31 3.54 4.04
N LYS A 19 21.40 3.55 3.25
CA LYS A 19 21.91 2.36 2.53
C LYS A 19 22.03 1.11 3.41
N ARG A 20 22.43 1.29 4.68
CA ARG A 20 22.55 0.19 5.65
C ARG A 20 21.20 -0.48 5.92
N ARG A 21 20.13 0.30 6.13
CA ARG A 21 18.79 -0.24 6.36
C ARG A 21 18.22 -0.89 5.11
N ALA A 22 18.49 -0.34 3.93
CA ALA A 22 18.13 -0.95 2.65
C ALA A 22 18.81 -2.33 2.48
N LEU A 23 20.10 -2.44 2.82
CA LEU A 23 20.83 -3.72 2.79
C LEU A 23 20.29 -4.72 3.81
N GLU A 24 20.03 -4.29 5.05
CA GLU A 24 19.45 -5.14 6.10
C GLU A 24 18.09 -5.71 5.68
N LEU A 25 17.23 -4.90 5.07
CA LEU A 25 15.95 -5.37 4.55
C LEU A 25 16.12 -6.29 3.34
N TYR A 26 17.04 -5.98 2.43
CA TYR A 26 17.39 -6.86 1.32
C TYR A 26 17.81 -8.24 1.83
N ASN A 27 18.69 -8.29 2.83
CA ASN A 27 19.13 -9.53 3.46
C ASN A 27 17.97 -10.33 4.06
N ALA A 28 17.11 -9.65 4.81
CA ALA A 28 15.96 -10.28 5.45
C ALA A 28 14.97 -10.87 4.44
N VAL A 29 14.68 -10.16 3.35
CA VAL A 29 13.77 -10.59 2.27
C VAL A 29 14.35 -11.73 1.43
N ASN A 30 15.66 -11.74 1.22
CA ASN A 30 16.32 -12.65 0.28
C ASN A 30 17.02 -13.84 0.93
N ASP A 31 16.99 -13.91 2.26
CA ASP A 31 17.75 -14.89 3.05
C ASP A 31 19.23 -14.87 2.71
N SER A 32 19.80 -13.67 2.68
CA SER A 32 21.22 -13.40 2.40
C SER A 32 21.91 -12.67 3.55
N ASP A 33 23.22 -12.53 3.48
CA ASP A 33 24.06 -11.93 4.54
C ASP A 33 25.16 -11.04 3.95
N TYR A 34 24.77 -10.04 3.16
CA TYR A 34 25.69 -9.04 2.63
C TYR A 34 26.01 -7.98 3.70
N GLY A 35 27.28 -7.59 3.82
CA GLY A 35 27.76 -6.70 4.90
C GLY A 35 28.24 -5.31 4.47
N ASP A 36 28.23 -4.97 3.18
CA ASP A 36 28.76 -3.70 2.65
C ASP A 36 27.64 -2.81 2.08
N PRO A 37 27.13 -1.83 2.85
CA PRO A 37 26.10 -0.90 2.40
C PRO A 37 26.48 -0.06 1.20
N GLU A 38 27.77 0.17 0.91
CA GLU A 38 28.17 1.07 -0.17
C GLU A 38 27.87 0.51 -1.56
N GLN A 39 27.67 -0.81 -1.66
CA GLN A 39 27.21 -1.49 -2.86
C GLN A 39 25.73 -1.25 -3.18
N VAL A 40 24.95 -0.69 -2.25
CA VAL A 40 23.55 -0.34 -2.48
C VAL A 40 23.48 0.96 -3.30
N VAL A 41 22.86 0.88 -4.47
CA VAL A 41 22.53 2.03 -5.31
C VAL A 41 21.04 2.34 -5.17
N ILE A 42 20.72 3.33 -4.34
CA ILE A 42 19.35 3.82 -4.15
C ILE A 42 18.92 4.55 -5.43
N ASN A 43 17.77 4.15 -5.99
CA ASN A 43 17.19 4.78 -7.16
C ASN A 43 15.80 5.32 -6.78
N THR A 44 15.71 6.62 -6.49
CA THR A 44 14.41 7.25 -6.30
C THR A 44 13.74 7.46 -7.67
N ILE A 45 12.49 7.03 -7.80
CA ILE A 45 11.67 7.33 -8.98
C ILE A 45 11.16 8.76 -8.84
N GLU A 46 11.93 9.73 -9.32
CA GLU A 46 11.42 11.10 -9.48
C GLU A 46 10.52 11.17 -10.72
N GLY A 47 9.21 11.40 -10.51
CA GLY A 47 8.28 11.84 -11.55
C GLY A 47 7.42 10.78 -12.26
N GLY A 48 6.62 9.97 -11.55
CA GLY A 48 5.62 9.08 -12.16
C GLY A 48 4.33 8.91 -11.34
N PHE A 49 3.23 9.52 -11.80
CA PHE A 49 1.88 9.56 -11.20
C PHE A 49 1.73 10.31 -9.86
N GLU A 50 1.13 11.50 -9.94
CA GLU A 50 0.98 12.53 -8.90
C GLU A 50 0.23 12.14 -7.61
N LEU A 51 -0.13 10.87 -7.40
CA LEU A 51 -0.80 10.39 -6.17
C LEU A 51 -0.25 9.04 -5.64
N SER A 52 0.70 8.39 -6.31
CA SER A 52 1.14 7.02 -5.97
C SER A 52 2.63 6.88 -5.58
N ILE A 53 3.40 7.97 -5.50
CA ILE A 53 4.86 7.97 -5.28
C ILE A 53 5.23 8.14 -3.78
N GLN A 54 4.29 7.99 -2.84
CA GLN A 54 4.58 8.26 -1.42
C GLN A 54 5.19 7.06 -0.67
N ASN A 55 4.98 5.83 -1.14
CA ASN A 55 5.26 4.61 -0.36
C ASN A 55 6.34 3.68 -0.95
N ASP A 56 7.06 4.15 -1.97
CA ASP A 56 7.94 3.29 -2.76
C ASP A 56 9.42 3.57 -2.51
N ALA A 57 10.18 2.52 -2.26
CA ALA A 57 11.63 2.54 -2.24
C ALA A 57 12.15 1.57 -3.31
N SER A 58 12.94 2.07 -4.25
CA SER A 58 13.61 1.21 -5.24
C SER A 58 15.12 1.35 -5.13
N PHE A 59 15.82 0.22 -5.19
CA PHE A 59 17.27 0.19 -5.16
C PHE A 59 17.80 -0.99 -5.96
N ILE A 60 19.01 -0.82 -6.49
CA ILE A 60 19.75 -1.88 -7.17
C ILE A 60 20.83 -2.38 -6.22
N PHE A 61 20.84 -3.69 -6.00
CA PHE A 61 21.86 -4.38 -5.24
C PHE A 61 22.07 -5.79 -5.82
N ASP A 62 23.31 -6.22 -6.00
CA ASP A 62 23.69 -7.52 -6.57
C ASP A 62 22.93 -7.90 -7.87
N ASN A 63 23.00 -7.02 -8.88
CA ASN A 63 22.27 -7.15 -10.16
C ASN A 63 20.75 -7.39 -10.02
N THR A 64 20.19 -7.12 -8.84
CA THR A 64 18.78 -7.25 -8.52
C THR A 64 18.20 -5.85 -8.42
N LEU A 65 17.14 -5.59 -9.17
CA LEU A 65 16.35 -4.38 -9.03
C LEU A 65 15.23 -4.67 -8.03
N SER A 66 15.41 -4.22 -6.80
CA SER A 66 14.43 -4.35 -5.72
C SER A 66 13.48 -3.17 -5.76
N ILE A 67 12.19 -3.44 -5.96
CA ILE A 67 11.11 -2.46 -5.92
C ILE A 67 10.25 -2.84 -4.72
N TYR A 68 10.43 -2.10 -3.64
CA TYR A 68 9.78 -2.32 -2.36
C TYR A 68 8.71 -1.26 -2.15
N GLU A 69 7.50 -1.69 -1.83
CA GLU A 69 6.38 -0.81 -1.56
C GLU A 69 5.81 -1.12 -0.17
N HIS A 70 5.43 -0.08 0.56
CA HIS A 70 4.68 -0.19 1.80
C HIS A 70 3.20 0.11 1.58
N GLN A 71 2.31 -0.68 2.19
CA GLN A 71 0.86 -0.50 2.05
C GLN A 71 0.11 -0.69 3.36
N SER A 72 -0.73 0.27 3.68
CA SER A 72 -1.70 0.27 4.78
C SER A 72 -3.13 -0.03 4.31
N THR A 73 -3.37 -0.11 3.01
CA THR A 73 -4.65 -0.51 2.40
C THR A 73 -4.41 -1.63 1.40
N TYR A 74 -5.25 -2.66 1.40
CA TYR A 74 -5.09 -3.78 0.48
C TYR A 74 -5.33 -3.33 -0.97
N CYS A 75 -4.38 -3.61 -1.86
CA CYS A 75 -4.45 -3.21 -3.26
C CYS A 75 -4.19 -4.41 -4.19
N PRO A 76 -5.22 -4.99 -4.83
CA PRO A 76 -5.02 -6.13 -5.75
C PRO A 76 -4.32 -5.72 -7.06
N ASN A 77 -4.24 -4.42 -7.35
CA ASN A 77 -3.62 -3.88 -8.56
C ASN A 77 -2.09 -3.75 -8.46
N MET A 78 -1.49 -4.33 -7.43
CA MET A 78 -0.06 -4.22 -7.17
C MET A 78 0.86 -4.77 -8.26
N PRO A 79 0.54 -5.90 -8.90
CA PRO A 79 1.31 -6.36 -10.05
C PRO A 79 1.32 -5.36 -11.22
N LEU A 80 0.19 -4.69 -11.47
CA LEU A 80 0.07 -3.67 -12.52
C LEU A 80 0.89 -2.41 -12.19
N ARG A 81 0.81 -1.91 -10.95
CA ARG A 81 1.63 -0.77 -10.49
C ARG A 81 3.12 -1.10 -10.59
N SER A 82 3.49 -2.30 -10.16
CA SER A 82 4.88 -2.81 -10.22
C SER A 82 5.41 -2.90 -11.65
N LEU A 83 4.58 -3.29 -12.63
CA LEU A 83 4.95 -3.26 -14.05
C LEU A 83 5.27 -1.84 -14.54
N ILE A 84 4.47 -0.85 -14.14
CA ILE A 84 4.68 0.55 -14.51
C ILE A 84 5.98 1.07 -13.87
N TYR A 85 6.22 0.76 -12.60
CA TYR A 85 7.46 1.13 -11.91
C TYR A 85 8.68 0.51 -12.57
N PHE A 86 8.62 -0.78 -12.86
CA PHE A 86 9.70 -1.51 -13.51
C PHE A 86 10.04 -0.92 -14.87
N THR A 87 9.05 -0.72 -15.74
CA THR A 87 9.27 -0.16 -17.08
C THR A 87 9.81 1.27 -17.03
N THR A 88 9.39 2.07 -16.05
CA THR A 88 9.90 3.44 -15.82
C THR A 88 11.37 3.43 -15.40
N LEU A 89 11.73 2.55 -14.45
CA LEU A 89 13.11 2.36 -14.00
C LEU A 89 14.01 1.83 -15.12
N VAL A 90 13.58 0.81 -15.86
CA VAL A 90 14.33 0.29 -17.02
C VAL A 90 14.53 1.40 -18.05
N LYS A 91 13.50 2.18 -18.38
CA LYS A 91 13.64 3.31 -19.31
C LYS A 91 14.69 4.32 -18.84
N LYS A 92 14.74 4.62 -17.53
CA LYS A 92 15.74 5.53 -16.93
C LYS A 92 17.15 4.94 -16.99
N ILE A 93 17.34 3.70 -16.58
CA ILE A 93 18.64 3.01 -16.52
C ILE A 93 19.25 2.83 -17.92
N TYR A 94 18.41 2.57 -18.93
CA TYR A 94 18.85 2.21 -20.28
C TYR A 94 18.68 3.34 -21.31
N LYS A 95 18.40 4.58 -20.87
CA LYS A 95 18.16 5.73 -21.75
C LYS A 95 19.28 5.94 -22.80
N ASP A 96 20.53 5.76 -22.39
CA ASP A 96 21.71 6.00 -23.24
C ASP A 96 22.32 4.69 -23.78
N LYS A 97 21.61 3.57 -23.67
CA LYS A 97 22.06 2.27 -24.18
C LYS A 97 21.45 2.02 -25.55
N ASP A 98 22.27 1.50 -26.48
CA ASP A 98 21.79 1.09 -27.81
C ASP A 98 21.03 -0.25 -27.73
N ILE A 99 19.76 -0.16 -27.34
CA ILE A 99 18.83 -1.29 -27.26
C ILE A 99 18.41 -1.82 -28.64
N PHE A 100 18.69 -1.08 -29.71
CA PHE A 100 18.44 -1.49 -31.09
C PHE A 100 19.65 -2.19 -31.73
N SER A 101 20.79 -2.21 -31.02
CA SER A 101 21.96 -2.96 -31.46
C SER A 101 21.67 -4.46 -31.55
N ARG A 102 22.48 -5.17 -32.34
CA ARG A 102 22.45 -6.65 -32.39
C ARG A 102 23.03 -7.31 -31.13
N ARG A 103 23.49 -6.54 -30.14
CA ARG A 103 24.10 -7.06 -28.91
C ARG A 103 23.01 -7.18 -27.84
N LEU A 104 23.01 -8.32 -27.15
CA LEU A 104 22.10 -8.55 -26.03
C LEU A 104 22.37 -7.53 -24.92
N VAL A 105 21.36 -6.76 -24.56
CA VAL A 105 21.36 -5.87 -23.40
C VAL A 105 20.80 -6.63 -22.21
N LYS A 106 21.65 -6.91 -21.21
CA LYS A 106 21.19 -7.53 -19.95
C LYS A 106 20.51 -6.49 -19.07
N ILE A 107 19.41 -6.86 -18.44
CA ILE A 107 18.68 -6.09 -17.43
C ILE A 107 18.86 -6.71 -16.04
N PRO A 108 18.81 -5.92 -14.94
CA PRO A 108 18.80 -6.46 -13.59
C PRO A 108 17.61 -7.38 -13.38
N ARG A 109 17.75 -8.40 -12.54
CA ARG A 109 16.64 -9.28 -12.17
C ARG A 109 15.69 -8.50 -11.25
N PRO A 110 14.40 -8.30 -11.60
CA PRO A 110 13.50 -7.57 -10.72
C PRO A 110 13.04 -8.42 -9.53
N LYS A 111 12.81 -7.77 -8.40
CA LYS A 111 12.10 -8.31 -7.23
C LYS A 111 11.08 -7.29 -6.75
N PHE A 112 9.81 -7.70 -6.75
CA PHE A 112 8.68 -6.88 -6.33
C PHE A 112 8.21 -7.36 -4.97
N VAL A 113 8.29 -6.49 -3.96
CA VAL A 113 7.94 -6.85 -2.58
C VAL A 113 7.05 -5.76 -2.00
N VAL A 114 5.95 -6.19 -1.38
CA VAL A 114 4.99 -5.32 -0.71
C VAL A 114 5.00 -5.66 0.78
N PHE A 115 5.12 -4.63 1.61
CA PHE A 115 5.06 -4.72 3.06
C PHE A 115 3.70 -4.19 3.51
N TYR A 116 2.79 -5.11 3.83
CA TYR A 116 1.43 -4.78 4.21
C TYR A 116 1.32 -4.62 5.73
N ASN A 117 0.81 -3.48 6.19
CA ASN A 117 0.49 -3.24 7.59
C ASN A 117 -0.94 -2.73 7.80
N GLY A 118 -1.85 -2.94 6.85
CA GLY A 118 -3.22 -2.44 6.95
C GLY A 118 -4.08 -3.16 7.99
N VAL A 119 -5.29 -2.64 8.19
CA VAL A 119 -6.26 -3.17 9.18
C VAL A 119 -7.07 -4.36 8.67
N GLU A 120 -7.11 -4.59 7.36
CA GLU A 120 -7.82 -5.73 6.78
C GLU A 120 -7.04 -7.02 7.04
N SER A 121 -7.73 -8.09 7.41
CA SER A 121 -7.08 -9.39 7.65
C SER A 121 -6.45 -9.90 6.36
N GLN A 122 -5.14 -10.11 6.38
CA GLN A 122 -4.35 -10.67 5.27
C GLN A 122 -3.46 -11.82 5.77
N PRO A 123 -3.16 -12.82 4.93
CA PRO A 123 -2.23 -13.88 5.31
C PRO A 123 -0.83 -13.34 5.56
N ASP A 124 0.00 -14.08 6.32
CA ASP A 124 1.42 -13.76 6.53
C ASP A 124 2.15 -13.48 5.21
N TYR A 125 1.85 -14.30 4.20
CA TYR A 125 2.46 -14.21 2.89
C TYR A 125 1.45 -14.54 1.79
N GLN A 126 1.53 -13.82 0.70
CA GLN A 126 0.82 -14.14 -0.54
C GLN A 126 1.61 -13.68 -1.77
N GLU A 127 1.28 -14.28 -2.92
CA GLU A 127 1.74 -13.84 -4.23
C GLU A 127 0.57 -13.23 -4.99
N MET A 128 0.72 -12.00 -5.46
CA MET A 128 -0.20 -11.37 -6.41
C MET A 128 0.41 -11.48 -7.81
N ARG A 129 -0.39 -11.84 -8.81
CA ARG A 129 0.08 -12.09 -10.18
C ARG A 129 -0.52 -11.09 -11.15
N LEU A 130 0.28 -10.66 -12.11
CA LEU A 130 -0.20 -9.77 -13.17
C LEU A 130 -1.23 -10.49 -14.06
N SER A 131 -1.10 -11.81 -14.22
CA SER A 131 -2.06 -12.64 -14.94
C SER A 131 -3.49 -12.55 -14.40
N ASP A 132 -3.65 -12.23 -13.11
CA ASP A 132 -4.96 -12.08 -12.47
C ASP A 132 -5.66 -10.79 -12.92
N CYS A 133 -4.90 -9.81 -13.43
CA CYS A 133 -5.44 -8.58 -14.00
C CYS A 133 -5.92 -8.74 -15.45
N PHE A 134 -5.60 -9.85 -16.12
CA PHE A 134 -5.94 -10.01 -17.54
C PHE A 134 -7.42 -10.34 -17.74
N ILE A 135 -8.04 -9.68 -18.72
CA ILE A 135 -9.37 -10.05 -19.20
C ILE A 135 -9.25 -11.43 -19.85
N LYS A 136 -9.91 -12.43 -19.25
CA LYS A 136 -9.91 -13.80 -19.77
C LYS A 136 -10.90 -13.92 -20.92
N ASN A 137 -10.47 -14.56 -22.01
CA ASN A 137 -11.34 -14.96 -23.11
C ASN A 137 -11.60 -16.46 -23.00
N ASP A 138 -12.84 -16.86 -22.70
CA ASP A 138 -13.24 -18.27 -22.49
C ASP A 138 -13.03 -19.18 -23.72
N LYS A 139 -12.64 -18.62 -24.87
CA LYS A 139 -12.51 -19.32 -26.15
C LYS A 139 -11.09 -19.74 -26.49
N ASP A 140 -10.08 -19.24 -25.80
CA ASP A 140 -8.68 -19.50 -26.12
C ASP A 140 -7.96 -20.13 -24.93
N ASN A 141 -7.49 -21.36 -25.10
CA ASN A 141 -6.52 -22.01 -24.21
C ASN A 141 -5.10 -21.45 -24.41
N GLU A 142 -4.97 -20.16 -24.71
CA GLU A 142 -3.69 -19.53 -24.96
C GLU A 142 -2.96 -19.26 -23.64
N LYS A 143 -1.65 -19.49 -23.63
CA LYS A 143 -0.81 -19.27 -22.45
C LYS A 143 -0.56 -17.77 -22.28
N ASP A 144 -0.70 -17.28 -21.05
CA ASP A 144 -0.28 -15.92 -20.68
C ASP A 144 1.22 -15.71 -21.01
N MET A 145 1.53 -14.71 -21.83
CA MET A 145 2.89 -14.43 -22.34
C MET A 145 3.67 -13.40 -21.52
N LEU A 146 3.00 -12.75 -20.57
CA LEU A 146 3.58 -11.80 -19.64
C LEU A 146 3.15 -12.19 -18.22
N GLU A 147 4.13 -12.32 -17.33
CA GLU A 147 3.86 -12.59 -15.91
C GLU A 147 4.82 -11.76 -15.04
N LEU A 148 4.25 -11.16 -14.00
CA LEU A 148 4.94 -10.43 -12.95
C LEU A 148 4.30 -10.83 -11.64
N ILE A 149 5.15 -11.22 -10.68
CA ILE A 149 4.70 -11.69 -9.37
C ILE A 149 5.17 -10.72 -8.30
N CYS A 150 4.23 -10.19 -7.53
CA CYS A 150 4.50 -9.41 -6.33
C CYS A 150 4.40 -10.30 -5.10
N ARG A 151 5.45 -10.26 -4.26
CA ARG A 151 5.45 -10.93 -2.96
C ARG A 151 4.93 -9.97 -1.92
N VAL A 152 3.86 -10.33 -1.23
CA VAL A 152 3.27 -9.49 -0.18
C VAL A 152 3.52 -10.15 1.17
N TYR A 153 4.13 -9.41 2.08
CA TYR A 153 4.35 -9.82 3.47
C TYR A 153 3.45 -8.99 4.37
N ASN A 154 2.61 -9.65 5.16
CA ASN A 154 1.89 -8.98 6.24
C ASN A 154 2.87 -8.79 7.41
N ILE A 155 3.22 -7.53 7.70
CA ILE A 155 4.16 -7.15 8.75
C ILE A 155 3.48 -6.66 10.02
N ASN A 156 2.14 -6.76 10.12
CA ASN A 156 1.41 -6.48 11.36
C ASN A 156 1.88 -7.37 12.52
N GLU A 157 1.64 -6.92 13.76
CA GLU A 157 1.93 -7.70 14.96
C GLU A 157 1.33 -9.12 14.86
N GLY A 158 2.13 -10.14 15.18
CA GLY A 158 1.73 -11.55 15.10
C GLY A 158 1.93 -12.21 13.73
N HIS A 159 2.29 -11.45 12.67
CA HIS A 159 2.49 -11.96 11.32
C HIS A 159 3.96 -11.88 10.87
N SER A 160 4.34 -12.71 9.88
CA SER A 160 5.66 -12.71 9.22
C SER A 160 6.86 -12.65 10.19
N SER A 161 6.75 -13.33 11.33
CA SER A 161 7.74 -13.26 12.42
C SER A 161 9.16 -13.58 11.96
N ALA A 162 9.33 -14.49 10.99
CA ALA A 162 10.63 -14.82 10.40
C ALA A 162 11.29 -13.61 9.71
N LEU A 163 10.52 -12.77 9.03
CA LEU A 163 11.03 -11.56 8.37
C LEU A 163 11.35 -10.46 9.39
N LEU A 164 10.44 -10.22 10.34
CA LEU A 164 10.61 -9.21 11.39
C LEU A 164 11.81 -9.53 12.29
N ASN A 165 12.02 -10.81 12.63
CA ASN A 165 13.17 -11.25 13.40
C ASN A 165 14.51 -11.05 12.68
N LYS A 166 14.52 -11.05 11.34
CA LYS A 166 15.71 -10.81 10.53
C LYS A 166 16.00 -9.33 10.30
N CYS A 167 15.02 -8.45 10.49
CA CYS A 167 15.16 -7.01 10.22
C CYS A 167 14.69 -6.18 11.42
N LYS A 168 15.62 -5.85 12.33
CA LYS A 168 15.30 -5.13 13.57
C LYS A 168 14.57 -3.80 13.31
N TRP A 169 15.05 -3.00 12.37
CA TRP A 169 14.44 -1.69 12.14
C TRP A 169 13.00 -1.82 11.59
N LEU A 170 12.72 -2.87 10.81
CA LEU A 170 11.36 -3.14 10.31
C LEU A 170 10.43 -3.55 11.46
N SER A 171 10.92 -4.38 12.38
CA SER A 171 10.20 -4.70 13.61
C SER A 171 9.96 -3.45 14.47
N ASP A 172 10.98 -2.61 14.65
CA ASP A 172 10.85 -1.37 15.42
C ASP A 172 9.87 -0.38 14.76
N TYR A 173 9.88 -0.29 13.42
CA TYR A 173 8.92 0.50 12.64
C TYR A 173 7.49 0.06 12.90
N MET A 174 7.24 -1.25 12.94
CA MET A 174 5.91 -1.78 13.25
C MET A 174 5.46 -1.44 14.66
N VAL A 175 6.35 -1.50 15.65
CA VAL A 175 6.01 -1.04 17.01
C VAL A 175 5.65 0.45 17.03
N PHE A 176 6.32 1.30 16.25
CA PHE A 176 5.95 2.71 16.13
C PHE A 176 4.55 2.87 15.53
N VAL A 177 4.26 2.20 14.41
CA VAL A 177 2.93 2.24 13.77
C VAL A 177 1.83 1.78 14.73
N ASP A 178 2.07 0.67 15.44
CA ASP A 178 1.09 0.12 16.39
C ASP A 178 0.86 1.06 17.57
N LYS A 179 1.90 1.78 18.03
CA LYS A 179 1.75 2.80 19.08
C LYS A 179 0.98 4.03 18.63
N VAL A 180 1.17 4.48 17.39
CA VAL A 180 0.33 5.56 16.82
C VAL A 180 -1.13 5.12 16.81
N ARG A 181 -1.42 3.91 16.33
CA ARG A 181 -2.78 3.34 16.30
C ARG A 181 -3.38 3.16 17.69
N GLU A 182 -2.58 2.68 18.65
CA GLU A 182 -3.01 2.48 20.04
C GLU A 182 -3.39 3.81 20.69
N TYR A 183 -2.54 4.84 20.57
CA TYR A 183 -2.79 6.12 21.22
C TYR A 183 -3.90 6.92 20.56
N HIS A 184 -4.04 6.81 19.25
CA HIS A 184 -5.12 7.48 18.52
C HIS A 184 -6.46 6.73 18.57
N LYS A 185 -6.50 5.55 19.19
CA LYS A 185 -7.72 4.75 19.27
C LYS A 185 -8.82 5.51 20.04
N ASN A 186 -9.94 5.75 19.37
CA ASN A 186 -11.09 6.52 19.87
C ASN A 186 -10.85 8.02 20.04
N HIS A 187 -9.76 8.56 19.52
CA HIS A 187 -9.53 10.00 19.42
C HIS A 187 -10.01 10.53 18.07
N ASN A 188 -10.13 11.85 17.96
CA ASN A 188 -10.48 12.53 16.71
C ASN A 188 -9.25 13.19 16.06
N ASP A 189 -9.37 13.67 14.83
CA ASP A 189 -8.25 14.20 14.05
C ASP A 189 -7.52 15.39 14.71
N GLU A 190 -8.16 16.13 15.63
CA GLU A 190 -7.52 17.24 16.36
C GLU A 190 -6.45 16.74 17.35
N GLU A 191 -6.57 15.51 17.82
CA GLU A 191 -5.67 14.87 18.79
C GLU A 191 -4.52 14.11 18.11
N LEU A 192 -4.60 13.89 16.79
CA LEU A 192 -3.66 13.07 16.02
C LEU A 192 -2.19 13.46 16.21
N HIS A 193 -1.88 14.77 16.18
CA HIS A 193 -0.50 15.23 16.37
C HIS A 193 0.02 14.87 17.77
N GLN A 194 -0.80 15.04 18.82
CA GLN A 194 -0.41 14.72 20.19
C GLN A 194 -0.22 13.22 20.38
N ASP A 195 -1.06 12.40 19.74
CA ASP A 195 -0.96 10.94 19.78
C ASP A 195 0.30 10.43 19.08
N ILE A 196 0.65 11.01 17.93
CA ILE A 196 1.90 10.69 17.22
C ILE A 196 3.10 11.12 18.06
N GLU A 197 3.12 12.33 18.65
CA GLU A 197 4.23 12.76 19.52
C GLU A 197 4.43 11.81 20.70
N LYS A 198 3.33 11.37 21.32
CA LYS A 198 3.34 10.39 22.40
C LYS A 198 3.90 9.04 21.94
N ALA A 199 3.56 8.59 20.73
CA ALA A 199 4.12 7.36 20.14
C ALA A 199 5.63 7.50 19.86
N ILE A 200 6.08 8.65 19.36
CA ILE A 200 7.50 8.96 19.17
C ILE A 200 8.23 8.91 20.52
N ASP A 201 7.70 9.56 21.57
CA ASP A 201 8.31 9.59 22.89
C ASP A 201 8.42 8.19 23.51
N TYR A 202 7.38 7.38 23.36
CA TYR A 202 7.40 5.98 23.76
C TYR A 202 8.53 5.22 23.06
N CYS A 203 8.65 5.37 21.74
CA CYS A 203 9.66 4.66 20.95
C CYS A 203 11.08 5.09 21.34
N ILE A 204 11.33 6.39 21.48
CA ILE A 204 12.62 6.94 21.94
C ILE A 204 12.99 6.40 23.33
N LYS A 205 12.04 6.37 24.26
CA LYS A 205 12.25 5.88 25.64
C LYS A 205 12.58 4.38 25.68
N ASN A 206 11.98 3.60 24.79
CA ASN A 206 12.14 2.13 24.74
C ASN A 206 13.19 1.66 23.72
N ASN A 207 14.03 2.57 23.20
CA ASN A 207 15.09 2.27 22.24
C ASN A 207 14.60 1.66 20.91
N ILE A 208 13.42 2.08 20.45
CA ILE A 208 12.79 1.69 19.18
C ILE A 208 13.02 2.83 18.19
N LEU A 209 13.76 2.57 17.10
CA LEU A 209 14.16 3.61 16.11
C LEU A 209 14.73 4.90 16.74
N ARG A 210 15.34 4.79 17.93
CA ARG A 210 15.59 5.94 18.83
C ARG A 210 16.34 7.09 18.18
N GLU A 211 17.46 6.80 17.53
CA GLU A 211 18.30 7.84 16.93
C GLU A 211 17.59 8.49 15.73
N PHE A 212 16.94 7.68 14.89
CA PHE A 212 16.16 8.17 13.74
C PHE A 212 15.01 9.09 14.19
N LEU A 213 14.23 8.67 15.19
CA LEU A 213 13.11 9.44 15.71
C LEU A 213 13.53 10.70 16.46
N LYS A 214 14.71 10.71 17.08
CA LYS A 214 15.29 11.92 17.68
C LYS A 214 15.73 12.91 16.62
N GLU A 215 16.43 12.44 15.59
CA GLU A 215 16.99 13.28 14.54
C GLU A 215 15.91 13.87 13.62
N ARG A 216 14.91 13.07 13.25
CA ARG A 216 13.86 13.44 12.29
C ARG A 216 12.48 13.65 12.93
N ARG A 217 12.42 13.96 14.23
CA ARG A 217 11.17 14.05 15.00
C ARG A 217 10.05 14.82 14.29
N THR A 218 10.32 16.09 13.93
CA THR A 218 9.32 16.97 13.31
C THR A 218 8.84 16.42 11.97
N GLU A 219 9.76 15.90 11.17
CA GLU A 219 9.41 15.36 9.85
C GLU A 219 8.60 14.07 9.95
N VAL A 220 8.96 13.18 10.88
CA VAL A 220 8.20 11.96 11.18
C VAL A 220 6.80 12.31 11.69
N LEU A 221 6.67 13.33 12.54
CA LEU A 221 5.37 13.80 13.02
C LEU A 221 4.48 14.25 11.84
N ASP A 222 5.00 15.16 11.01
CA ASP A 222 4.26 15.76 9.91
C ASP A 222 3.83 14.73 8.85
N VAL A 223 4.76 13.87 8.40
CA VAL A 223 4.46 12.85 7.38
C VAL A 223 3.51 11.78 7.92
N THR A 224 3.66 11.34 9.17
CA THR A 224 2.74 10.37 9.77
C THR A 224 1.33 10.95 9.89
N ALA A 225 1.19 12.24 10.25
CA ALA A 225 -0.11 12.89 10.34
C ALA A 225 -0.80 13.00 8.96
N VAL A 226 -0.03 13.33 7.92
CA VAL A 226 -0.52 13.39 6.54
C VAL A 226 -0.95 12.00 6.06
N ASP A 227 -0.10 10.99 6.23
CA ASP A 227 -0.37 9.61 5.80
C ASP A 227 -1.62 9.07 6.49
N TYR A 228 -1.70 9.21 7.81
CA TYR A 228 -2.85 8.73 8.60
C TYR A 228 -4.17 9.41 8.19
N THR A 229 -4.14 10.72 7.97
CA THR A 229 -5.32 11.47 7.52
C THR A 229 -5.76 11.04 6.12
N TYR A 230 -4.79 10.81 5.22
CA TYR A 230 -5.07 10.35 3.86
C TYR A 230 -5.67 8.94 3.84
N GLU A 231 -5.10 8.01 4.60
CA GLU A 231 -5.61 6.64 4.79
C GLU A 231 -7.05 6.65 5.30
N ARG A 232 -7.33 7.45 6.34
CA ARG A 232 -8.67 7.57 6.92
C ARG A 232 -9.68 8.09 5.90
N ARG A 233 -9.31 9.09 5.10
CA ARG A 233 -10.16 9.60 4.02
C ARG A 233 -10.40 8.57 2.92
N MET A 234 -9.38 7.81 2.53
CA MET A 234 -9.55 6.75 1.54
C MET A 234 -10.53 5.68 2.02
N ILE A 235 -10.42 5.26 3.29
CA ILE A 235 -11.34 4.27 3.89
C ILE A 235 -12.77 4.82 3.93
N LEU A 236 -12.96 6.07 4.34
CA LEU A 236 -14.28 6.72 4.35
C LEU A 236 -14.88 6.79 2.93
N ASN A 237 -14.12 7.29 1.96
CA ASN A 237 -14.57 7.37 0.56
C ASN A 237 -14.91 6.00 -0.03
N TYR A 238 -14.14 4.97 0.32
CA TYR A 238 -14.41 3.60 -0.11
C TYR A 238 -15.69 3.05 0.50
N ASN A 239 -15.92 3.28 1.80
CA ASN A 239 -17.14 2.87 2.47
C ASN A 239 -18.38 3.61 1.94
N GLU A 240 -18.29 4.94 1.79
CA GLU A 240 -19.35 5.75 1.17
C GLU A 240 -19.65 5.27 -0.26
N GLY A 241 -18.61 5.01 -1.08
CA GLY A 241 -18.79 4.47 -2.43
C GLY A 241 -19.48 3.11 -2.46
N ARG A 242 -19.20 2.23 -1.49
CA ARG A 242 -19.90 0.93 -1.36
C ARG A 242 -21.33 1.09 -0.89
N GLU A 243 -21.59 2.03 0.02
CA GLU A 243 -22.95 2.35 0.46
C GLU A 243 -23.77 2.92 -0.69
N ASP A 244 -23.20 3.82 -1.49
CA ASP A 244 -23.82 4.38 -2.69
C ASP A 244 -24.09 3.31 -3.76
N GLU A 245 -23.13 2.41 -4.02
CA GLU A 245 -23.30 1.29 -4.96
C GLU A 245 -24.38 0.31 -4.48
N HIS A 246 -24.37 -0.03 -3.18
CA HIS A 246 -25.39 -0.88 -2.57
C HIS A 246 -26.78 -0.22 -2.66
N LYS A 247 -26.86 1.08 -2.37
CA LYS A 247 -28.09 1.88 -2.48
C LYS A 247 -28.58 1.94 -3.93
N ALA A 248 -27.71 2.16 -4.90
CA ALA A 248 -28.05 2.18 -6.32
C ALA A 248 -28.59 0.82 -6.80
N MET A 249 -27.95 -0.28 -6.38
CA MET A 249 -28.44 -1.64 -6.67
C MET A 249 -29.81 -1.90 -6.03
N LEU A 250 -30.04 -1.47 -4.79
CA LEU A 250 -31.34 -1.58 -4.12
C LEU A 250 -32.41 -0.77 -4.86
N LEU A 251 -32.12 0.47 -5.26
CA LEU A 251 -33.05 1.32 -6.02
C LEU A 251 -33.43 0.66 -7.36
N GLU A 252 -32.48 0.07 -8.07
CA GLU A 252 -32.74 -0.65 -9.32
C GLU A 252 -33.64 -1.88 -9.09
N LYS A 253 -33.34 -2.68 -8.06
CA LYS A 253 -34.13 -3.87 -7.68
C LYS A 253 -35.55 -3.48 -7.24
N ILE A 254 -35.71 -2.43 -6.45
CA ILE A 254 -37.00 -1.90 -5.99
C ILE A 254 -37.82 -1.42 -7.20
N SER A 255 -37.22 -0.62 -8.10
CA SER A 255 -37.89 -0.14 -9.32
C SER A 255 -38.40 -1.29 -10.21
N LYS A 256 -37.56 -2.31 -10.44
CA LYS A 256 -37.94 -3.53 -11.18
C LYS A 256 -39.04 -4.35 -10.51
N LYS A 257 -39.10 -4.38 -9.18
CA LYS A 257 -40.16 -5.11 -8.44
C LYS A 257 -41.46 -4.31 -8.38
N LEU A 258 -41.39 -2.98 -8.29
CA LEU A 258 -42.56 -2.09 -8.38
C LEU A 258 -43.21 -2.15 -9.76
N SER A 259 -42.43 -2.16 -10.84
CA SER A 259 -42.97 -2.30 -12.21
C SER A 259 -43.67 -3.63 -12.45
N LYS A 260 -43.36 -4.66 -11.64
CA LYS A 260 -44.05 -5.96 -11.60
C LYS A 260 -45.24 -6.00 -10.65
N GLY A 261 -45.61 -4.87 -10.03
CA GLY A 261 -46.79 -4.76 -9.16
C GLY A 261 -46.63 -5.35 -7.76
N LYS A 262 -45.40 -5.60 -7.29
CA LYS A 262 -45.18 -6.14 -5.93
C LYS A 262 -45.49 -5.10 -4.85
N SER A 263 -46.04 -5.55 -3.72
CA SER A 263 -46.29 -4.68 -2.56
C SER A 263 -45.00 -4.35 -1.82
N ILE A 264 -45.02 -3.29 -1.00
CA ILE A 264 -43.87 -2.87 -0.19
C ILE A 264 -43.41 -4.00 0.74
N ALA A 265 -44.34 -4.69 1.39
CA ALA A 265 -44.05 -5.84 2.25
C ALA A 265 -43.35 -6.98 1.50
N GLN A 266 -43.79 -7.30 0.27
CA GLN A 266 -43.15 -8.32 -0.57
C GLN A 266 -41.75 -7.91 -1.04
N ILE A 267 -41.54 -6.63 -1.32
CA ILE A 267 -40.23 -6.10 -1.74
C ILE A 267 -39.26 -6.13 -0.57
N ALA A 268 -39.71 -5.74 0.62
CA ALA A 268 -38.94 -5.77 1.86
C ALA A 268 -38.49 -7.21 2.21
N ASP A 269 -39.43 -8.16 2.19
CA ASP A 269 -39.15 -9.59 2.43
C ASP A 269 -38.17 -10.18 1.40
N GLU A 270 -38.37 -9.92 0.10
CA GLU A 270 -37.50 -10.46 -0.97
C GLU A 270 -36.12 -9.79 -1.07
N LEU A 271 -35.92 -8.65 -0.42
CA LEU A 271 -34.64 -7.95 -0.35
C LEU A 271 -33.98 -8.09 1.02
N GLU A 272 -34.61 -8.79 1.96
CA GLU A 272 -34.17 -8.91 3.36
C GLU A 272 -33.97 -7.52 4.03
N GLU A 273 -34.84 -6.58 3.68
CA GLU A 273 -34.81 -5.17 4.12
C GLU A 273 -36.05 -4.82 4.93
N SER A 274 -35.99 -3.74 5.71
CA SER A 274 -37.17 -3.25 6.44
C SER A 274 -38.17 -2.54 5.50
N GLU A 275 -39.47 -2.62 5.80
CA GLU A 275 -40.49 -1.85 5.06
C GLU A 275 -40.23 -0.34 5.10
N ASP A 276 -39.65 0.17 6.19
CA ASP A 276 -39.33 1.59 6.33
C ASP A 276 -38.16 2.01 5.42
N THR A 277 -37.12 1.17 5.32
CA THR A 277 -36.01 1.34 4.37
C THR A 277 -36.54 1.38 2.93
N VAL A 278 -37.38 0.42 2.56
CA VAL A 278 -38.00 0.35 1.22
C VAL A 278 -38.89 1.57 0.95
N ARG A 279 -39.71 2.00 1.91
CA ARG A 279 -40.55 3.21 1.79
C ARG A 279 -39.71 4.47 1.58
N GLY A 280 -38.58 4.59 2.28
CA GLY A 280 -37.63 5.69 2.13
C GLY A 280 -37.08 5.75 0.71
N LEU A 281 -36.54 4.64 0.22
CA LEU A 281 -35.96 4.54 -1.12
C LEU A 281 -36.99 4.76 -2.25
N ILE A 282 -38.23 4.33 -2.07
CA ILE A 282 -39.31 4.58 -3.05
C ILE A 282 -39.63 6.08 -3.19
N LYS A 283 -39.51 6.87 -2.11
CA LYS A 283 -39.72 8.32 -2.19
C LYS A 283 -38.65 8.99 -3.04
N GLU A 284 -37.41 8.51 -2.97
CA GLU A 284 -36.30 9.00 -3.79
C GLU A 284 -36.44 8.65 -5.27
N ILE A 285 -37.06 7.51 -5.62
CA ILE A 285 -37.35 7.14 -7.02
C ILE A 285 -38.43 8.04 -7.64
N LYS A 286 -39.35 8.55 -6.83
CA LYS A 286 -40.51 9.33 -7.28
C LYS A 286 -40.32 10.85 -7.19
N GLY A 287 -39.25 11.31 -6.56
CA GLY A 287 -38.81 12.71 -6.52
C GLY A 287 -37.89 13.02 -7.69
#